data_AF-A0A5E4CNB7-F1
#
_entry.id   AF-A0A5E4CNB7-F1
#
_cell.length_a   1.000
_cell.length_b   1.000
_cell.length_c   1.000
_cell.angle_alpha   90.00
_cell.angle_beta   90.00
_cell.angle_gamma   90.00
#
_symmetry.space_group_name_H-M   'P 1'
#
loop_
_entity.id
_entity.type
_entity.pdbx_description
1 polymer ?
#
loop_
_entity_poly.entity_id
_entity_poly.type
_entity_poly.pdbx_seq_one_letter_code
_entity_poly.pdbx_strand_id
1 'polypeptide(L)'
;MIEDKGPRVTDYFVVAGLTDTSTLLDQEINRLDTKSTGPKAPITDIAIIIKSAGETVPEGYTCVEATPSALQANLNYGSLKSPELFLCYKRGRDKPPLTDIGVIYEGKERLIPGCEVIQATPYGRCANVNNSSTTSQRIFITYRRAPLIRPQNSLAVTDICVIVTSKGETPPHTFCKVDKNLNCGMV
;
A
#
# COMPACT_ATOMS: atom_id res chain seq x y z
N MET A 1 1.24 -51.11 -34.59
CA MET A 1 2.01 -49.85 -34.59
C MET A 1 1.64 -49.09 -33.34
N ILE A 2 2.61 -48.84 -32.46
CA ILE A 2 2.45 -48.00 -31.28
C ILE A 2 2.74 -46.57 -31.73
N GLU A 3 1.73 -45.70 -31.70
CA GLU A 3 1.92 -44.26 -31.87
C GLU A 3 2.60 -43.71 -30.62
N ASP A 4 3.83 -43.25 -30.80
CA ASP A 4 4.64 -42.57 -29.80
C ASP A 4 4.06 -41.17 -29.56
N LYS A 5 3.29 -41.01 -28.47
CA LYS A 5 2.83 -39.69 -28.03
C LYS A 5 3.94 -39.06 -27.19
N GLY A 6 4.65 -38.11 -27.79
CA GLY A 6 5.68 -37.29 -27.11
C GLY A 6 5.16 -36.61 -25.82
N PRO A 7 6.07 -36.08 -24.99
CA PRO A 7 5.75 -35.60 -23.65
C PRO A 7 4.68 -34.52 -23.71
N ARG A 8 3.52 -34.78 -23.08
CA ARG A 8 2.45 -33.81 -22.92
C ARG A 8 2.91 -32.74 -21.92
N VAL A 9 3.11 -31.52 -22.42
CA VAL A 9 3.68 -30.41 -21.62
C VAL A 9 2.62 -29.69 -20.76
N THR A 10 1.32 -29.96 -20.95
CA THR A 10 0.27 -29.52 -20.01
C THR A 10 -1.03 -30.27 -20.28
N ASP A 11 -1.77 -30.62 -19.22
CA ASP A 11 -3.11 -31.21 -19.35
C ASP A 11 -4.22 -30.14 -19.33
N TYR A 12 -3.98 -28.94 -18.78
CA TYR A 12 -4.94 -27.83 -18.83
C TYR A 12 -4.23 -26.49 -18.76
N PHE A 13 -4.67 -25.53 -19.58
CA PHE A 13 -4.35 -24.10 -19.40
C PHE A 13 -5.65 -23.35 -19.12
N VAL A 14 -5.58 -22.36 -18.22
CA VAL A 14 -6.70 -21.47 -17.92
C VAL A 14 -6.40 -20.11 -18.55
N VAL A 15 -7.29 -19.66 -19.42
CA VAL A 15 -7.31 -18.25 -19.84
C VAL A 15 -8.23 -17.52 -18.86
N ALA A 16 -7.63 -16.77 -17.94
CA ALA A 16 -8.37 -15.91 -17.04
C ALA A 16 -8.30 -14.46 -17.53
N GLY A 17 -9.47 -13.89 -17.84
CA GLY A 17 -9.63 -12.50 -18.27
C GLY A 17 -11.10 -12.20 -18.51
N LEU A 18 -11.58 -11.07 -17.98
CA LEU A 18 -12.92 -10.57 -18.29
C LEU A 18 -12.89 -9.95 -19.69
N THR A 19 -13.76 -10.42 -20.58
CA THR A 19 -14.04 -9.76 -21.86
C THR A 19 -15.06 -8.64 -21.65
N ASP A 20 -15.17 -7.70 -22.59
CA ASP A 20 -16.16 -6.61 -22.55
C ASP A 20 -17.62 -7.09 -22.50
N THR A 21 -17.85 -8.39 -22.71
CA THR A 21 -19.15 -9.06 -22.70
C THR A 21 -19.38 -9.98 -21.50
N SER A 22 -18.41 -10.10 -20.58
CA SER A 22 -18.49 -11.05 -19.48
C SER A 22 -19.32 -10.51 -18.30
N THR A 23 -20.35 -11.26 -17.90
CA THR A 23 -21.17 -10.99 -16.71
C THR A 23 -20.72 -11.86 -15.53
N LEU A 24 -20.67 -11.28 -14.33
CA LEU A 24 -20.22 -11.98 -13.12
C LEU A 24 -21.17 -13.11 -12.72
N LEU A 25 -20.59 -14.20 -12.20
CA LEU A 25 -21.32 -15.31 -11.63
C LEU A 25 -21.84 -14.91 -10.23
N ASP A 26 -23.03 -14.33 -10.17
CA ASP A 26 -23.72 -14.13 -8.90
C ASP A 26 -24.24 -15.48 -8.41
N GLN A 27 -23.72 -15.98 -7.27
CA GLN A 27 -24.56 -16.65 -6.28
C GLN A 27 -23.81 -16.97 -4.96
N GLU A 28 -24.32 -16.35 -3.89
CA GLU A 28 -24.58 -16.97 -2.58
C GLU A 28 -23.41 -17.36 -1.66
N ILE A 29 -22.66 -16.38 -1.15
CA ILE A 29 -22.21 -16.45 0.26
C ILE A 29 -22.43 -15.10 0.94
N ASN A 30 -23.53 -15.05 1.69
CA ASN A 30 -24.01 -13.94 2.48
C ASN A 30 -23.16 -13.79 3.76
N ARG A 31 -22.19 -12.86 3.82
CA ARG A 31 -21.64 -12.30 5.07
C ARG A 31 -21.16 -10.85 4.90
N LEU A 32 -22.02 -9.93 5.36
CA LEU A 32 -21.76 -8.62 5.96
C LEU A 32 -20.95 -7.56 5.16
N ASP A 33 -21.70 -6.62 4.58
CA ASP A 33 -21.42 -5.18 4.39
C ASP A 33 -20.07 -4.72 3.81
N THR A 34 -20.00 -4.46 2.50
CA THR A 34 -19.99 -3.09 1.90
C THR A 34 -19.54 -3.09 0.43
N LYS A 35 -20.48 -2.73 -0.46
CA LYS A 35 -20.35 -1.99 -1.73
C LYS A 35 -19.03 -2.08 -2.53
N SER A 36 -18.96 -3.00 -3.51
CA SER A 36 -18.80 -2.70 -4.96
C SER A 36 -18.52 -4.01 -5.72
N THR A 37 -19.42 -4.40 -6.62
CA THR A 37 -19.40 -5.66 -7.39
C THR A 37 -18.41 -5.64 -8.57
N GLY A 38 -17.30 -4.91 -8.46
CA GLY A 38 -16.27 -4.81 -9.50
C GLY A 38 -14.86 -4.64 -8.93
N PRO A 39 -13.81 -4.81 -9.75
CA PRO A 39 -12.43 -4.65 -9.31
C PRO A 39 -12.23 -3.25 -8.71
N LYS A 40 -11.75 -3.20 -7.46
CA LYS A 40 -11.41 -1.94 -6.78
C LYS A 40 -10.52 -1.10 -7.68
N ALA A 41 -10.82 0.20 -7.81
CA ALA A 41 -9.93 1.11 -8.53
C ALA A 41 -8.52 1.08 -7.88
N PRO A 42 -7.44 1.21 -8.69
CA PRO A 42 -6.09 1.20 -8.15
C PRO A 42 -5.86 2.43 -7.27
N ILE A 43 -4.82 2.36 -6.43
CA ILE A 43 -4.41 3.48 -5.61
C ILE A 43 -3.66 4.47 -6.50
N THR A 44 -4.16 5.70 -6.53
CA THR A 44 -3.55 6.81 -7.27
C THR A 44 -2.74 7.70 -6.37
N ASP A 45 -3.08 7.84 -5.09
CA ASP A 45 -2.37 8.76 -4.21
C ASP A 45 -2.27 8.20 -2.81
N ILE A 46 -1.24 8.65 -2.10
CA ILE A 46 -1.05 8.43 -0.69
C ILE A 46 -0.71 9.75 -0.02
N ALA A 47 -1.07 9.86 1.26
CA ALA A 47 -0.78 11.00 2.11
C ALA A 47 -0.51 10.51 3.52
N ILE A 48 0.22 11.29 4.30
CA ILE A 48 0.43 11.04 5.72
C ILE A 48 -0.28 12.15 6.50
N ILE A 49 -1.00 11.77 7.55
CA ILE A 49 -1.65 12.72 8.46
C ILE A 49 -1.18 12.51 9.89
N ILE A 50 -1.22 13.56 10.70
CA ILE A 50 -0.94 13.53 12.13
C ILE A 50 -2.25 13.71 12.90
N LYS A 51 -2.89 12.59 13.27
CA LYS A 51 -4.20 12.63 13.95
C LYS A 51 -4.13 13.31 15.32
N SER A 52 -3.04 13.09 16.07
CA SER A 52 -2.84 13.75 17.36
C SER A 52 -2.65 15.26 17.28
N ALA A 53 -2.39 15.81 16.08
CA ALA A 53 -2.32 17.25 15.82
C ALA A 53 -3.66 17.82 15.31
N GLY A 54 -4.74 17.02 15.33
CA GLY A 54 -6.06 17.40 14.85
C GLY A 54 -6.23 17.35 13.34
N GLU A 55 -5.30 16.74 12.60
CA GLU A 55 -5.43 16.58 11.15
C GLU A 55 -6.49 15.51 10.82
N THR A 56 -7.34 15.80 9.82
CA THR A 56 -8.39 14.89 9.37
C THR A 56 -8.01 14.20 8.06
N VAL A 57 -8.73 13.14 7.71
CA VAL A 57 -8.54 12.45 6.43
C VAL A 57 -8.86 13.42 5.28
N PRO A 58 -7.97 13.61 4.28
CA PRO A 58 -8.25 14.49 3.15
C PRO A 58 -9.44 14.03 2.32
N GLU A 59 -10.07 14.95 1.59
CA GLU A 59 -11.25 14.65 0.78
C GLU A 59 -10.99 13.55 -0.27
N GLY A 60 -11.83 12.51 -0.25
CA GLY A 60 -11.73 11.37 -1.16
C GLY A 60 -10.62 10.38 -0.81
N TYR A 61 -9.93 10.55 0.32
CA TYR A 61 -8.97 9.58 0.84
C TYR A 61 -9.62 8.63 1.85
N THR A 62 -9.01 7.47 2.02
CA THR A 62 -9.31 6.48 3.06
C THR A 62 -8.09 6.34 3.96
N CYS A 63 -8.29 6.43 5.27
CA CYS A 63 -7.23 6.24 6.25
C CYS A 63 -7.05 4.76 6.58
N VAL A 64 -5.81 4.29 6.65
CA VAL A 64 -5.48 2.98 7.23
C VAL A 64 -5.41 3.18 8.74
N GLU A 65 -6.50 2.91 9.45
CA GLU A 65 -6.61 3.17 10.89
C GLU A 65 -6.18 1.99 11.75
N ALA A 66 -6.34 0.77 11.23
CA ALA A 66 -6.07 -0.46 11.95
C ALA A 66 -5.22 -1.43 11.11
N THR A 67 -4.41 -2.22 11.81
CA THR A 67 -3.69 -3.36 11.24
C THR A 67 -4.65 -4.52 10.99
N PRO A 68 -4.22 -5.58 10.27
CA PRO A 68 -5.05 -6.77 10.09
C PRO A 68 -5.53 -7.44 11.39
N SER A 69 -4.80 -7.31 12.51
CA SER A 69 -5.22 -7.82 13.83
C SER A 69 -5.93 -6.77 14.71
N ALA A 70 -6.40 -5.67 14.11
CA ALA A 70 -7.11 -4.58 14.78
C ALA A 70 -6.29 -3.77 15.78
N LEU A 71 -4.95 -3.78 15.67
CA LEU A 71 -4.09 -2.82 16.38
C LEU A 71 -4.15 -1.46 15.68
N GLN A 72 -3.82 -0.38 16.39
CA GLN A 72 -3.73 0.94 15.78
C GLN A 72 -2.61 0.96 14.71
N ALA A 73 -2.94 1.34 13.47
CA ALA A 73 -1.99 1.43 12.35
C ALA A 73 -1.13 2.71 12.40
N ASN A 74 -0.70 3.08 13.60
CA ASN A 74 0.17 4.23 13.80
C ASN A 74 1.60 3.91 13.29
N LEU A 75 2.04 4.65 12.28
CA LEU A 75 3.33 4.44 11.61
C LEU A 75 4.53 4.71 12.52
N ASN A 76 4.35 5.49 13.59
CA ASN A 76 5.42 5.83 14.53
C ASN A 76 5.16 5.31 15.96
N TYR A 77 4.45 4.18 16.06
CA TYR A 77 4.08 3.56 17.33
C TYR A 77 5.28 3.35 18.28
N GLY A 78 5.07 3.47 19.59
CA GLY A 78 6.07 3.08 20.61
C GLY A 78 6.64 4.21 21.47
N SER A 79 6.18 5.47 21.31
CA SER A 79 6.54 6.57 22.22
C SER A 79 5.30 7.36 22.63
N LEU A 80 5.11 7.59 23.93
CA LEU A 80 3.97 8.37 24.46
C LEU A 80 3.97 9.84 24.01
N LYS A 81 5.15 10.37 23.63
CA LYS A 81 5.31 11.77 23.21
C LYS A 81 5.37 11.92 21.70
N SER A 82 5.39 10.83 20.94
CA SER A 82 5.44 10.93 19.48
C SER A 82 4.07 11.33 18.94
N PRO A 83 4.02 12.15 17.87
CA PRO A 83 2.77 12.40 17.13
C PRO A 83 2.14 11.07 16.68
N GLU A 84 0.85 10.99 16.36
CA GLU A 84 0.27 9.75 15.81
C GLU A 84 0.13 9.88 14.29
N LEU A 85 1.01 9.22 13.53
CA LEU A 85 1.04 9.31 12.07
C LEU A 85 0.28 8.15 11.41
N PHE A 86 -0.58 8.47 10.45
CA PHE A 86 -1.38 7.50 9.72
C PHE A 86 -1.25 7.68 8.21
N LEU A 87 -1.24 6.55 7.48
CA LEU A 87 -1.27 6.54 6.04
C LEU A 87 -2.72 6.66 5.55
N CYS A 88 -2.94 7.59 4.63
CA CYS A 88 -4.17 7.72 3.87
C CYS A 88 -3.89 7.40 2.41
N TYR A 89 -4.84 6.82 1.69
CA TYR A 89 -4.75 6.57 0.26
C TYR A 89 -6.01 7.00 -0.47
N LYS A 90 -5.89 7.35 -1.75
CA LYS A 90 -7.00 7.63 -2.65
C LYS A 90 -6.97 6.64 -3.79
N ARG A 91 -8.15 6.12 -4.14
CA ARG A 91 -8.36 5.24 -5.29
C ARG A 91 -8.95 6.04 -6.44
N GLY A 92 -8.53 5.74 -7.65
CA GLY A 92 -8.96 6.51 -8.82
C GLY A 92 -8.57 5.86 -10.14
N ARG A 93 -9.17 6.38 -11.21
CA ARG A 93 -8.78 6.08 -12.61
C ARG A 93 -8.56 7.36 -13.42
N ASP A 94 -8.63 8.51 -12.76
CA ASP A 94 -8.45 9.86 -13.29
C ASP A 94 -6.99 10.18 -13.62
N LYS A 95 -6.04 9.44 -13.02
CA LYS A 95 -4.60 9.60 -13.24
C LYS A 95 -3.85 8.27 -13.14
N PRO A 96 -2.57 8.21 -13.57
CA PRO A 96 -1.78 6.99 -13.48
C PRO A 96 -1.66 6.50 -12.03
N PRO A 97 -1.81 5.18 -11.78
CA PRO A 97 -1.75 4.64 -10.45
C PRO A 97 -0.33 4.64 -9.90
N LEU A 98 -0.23 4.40 -8.59
CA LEU A 98 1.04 4.08 -7.97
C LEU A 98 1.45 2.66 -8.36
N THR A 99 2.73 2.47 -8.66
CA THR A 99 3.32 1.17 -8.99
C THR A 99 4.18 0.63 -7.86
N ASP A 100 4.60 1.51 -6.95
CA ASP A 100 5.52 1.18 -5.87
C ASP A 100 5.30 2.12 -4.67
N ILE A 101 5.48 1.58 -3.47
CA ILE A 101 5.48 2.34 -2.21
C ILE A 101 6.71 1.88 -1.44
N GLY A 102 7.50 2.84 -0.98
CA GLY A 102 8.75 2.58 -0.29
C GLY A 102 8.92 3.42 0.96
N VAL A 103 10.08 3.25 1.57
CA VAL A 103 10.54 3.98 2.76
C VAL A 103 11.96 4.43 2.47
N ILE A 104 12.28 5.67 2.83
CA ILE A 104 13.64 6.22 2.69
C ILE A 104 14.14 6.76 4.02
N TYR A 105 15.39 6.44 4.34
CA TYR A 105 16.14 6.99 5.46
C TYR A 105 16.92 8.20 4.96
N GLU A 106 16.43 9.39 5.24
CA GLU A 106 17.00 10.66 4.75
C GLU A 106 18.50 10.78 5.11
N GLY A 107 19.36 10.98 4.11
CA GLY A 107 20.82 11.12 4.31
C GLY A 107 21.59 9.80 4.43
N LYS A 108 20.92 8.65 4.61
CA LYS A 108 21.55 7.32 4.53
C LYS A 108 21.39 6.67 3.15
N GLU A 109 20.29 6.98 2.49
CA GLU A 109 19.91 6.37 1.22
C GLU A 109 19.68 7.43 0.16
N ARG A 110 19.95 7.07 -1.10
CA ARG A 110 19.59 7.90 -2.25
C ARG A 110 18.17 7.56 -2.68
N LEU A 111 17.41 8.58 -3.06
CA LEU A 111 16.08 8.39 -3.63
C LEU A 111 16.19 7.60 -4.94
N ILE A 112 15.39 6.54 -5.04
CA ILE A 112 15.33 5.72 -6.25
C ILE A 112 14.77 6.57 -7.40
N PRO A 113 15.36 6.55 -8.60
CA PRO A 113 14.85 7.31 -9.74
C PRO A 113 13.36 7.05 -10.00
N GLY A 114 12.62 8.13 -10.27
CA GLY A 114 11.17 8.09 -10.50
C GLY A 114 10.31 7.95 -9.24
N CYS A 115 10.91 7.78 -8.05
CA CYS A 115 10.17 7.88 -6.79
C CYS A 115 10.07 9.34 -6.33
N GLU A 116 9.00 9.65 -5.61
CA GLU A 116 8.75 10.90 -4.93
C GLU A 116 8.69 10.66 -3.41
N VAL A 117 9.03 11.68 -2.62
CA VAL A 117 9.05 11.61 -1.15
C VAL A 117 7.90 12.42 -0.58
N ILE A 118 7.13 11.84 0.35
CA ILE A 118 6.13 12.58 1.10
C ILE A 118 6.84 13.29 2.25
N GLN A 119 7.25 14.53 2.03
CA GLN A 119 7.95 15.33 3.03
C GLN A 119 7.00 15.99 4.04
N ALA A 120 5.78 16.27 3.63
CA ALA A 120 4.80 16.98 4.44
C ALA A 120 3.42 16.34 4.40
N THR A 121 2.67 16.52 5.49
CA THR A 121 1.23 16.25 5.55
C THR A 121 0.49 17.22 4.64
N PRO A 122 -0.74 16.89 4.21
CA PRO A 122 -1.61 17.83 3.49
C PRO A 122 -1.85 19.17 4.20
N TYR A 123 -1.54 19.24 5.51
CA TYR A 123 -1.68 20.42 6.36
C TYR A 123 -0.34 21.16 6.57
N GLY A 124 0.71 20.79 5.84
CA GLY A 124 2.01 21.47 5.85
C GLY A 124 2.92 21.10 7.02
N ARG A 125 2.60 20.06 7.81
CA ARG A 125 3.49 19.56 8.87
C ARG A 125 4.48 18.55 8.31
N CYS A 126 5.61 18.33 8.98
CA CYS A 126 6.59 17.33 8.57
C CYS A 126 6.00 15.91 8.64
N ALA A 127 6.12 15.12 7.57
CA ALA A 127 5.65 13.74 7.49
C ALA A 127 6.72 12.70 7.88
N ASN A 128 7.63 13.06 8.78
CA ASN A 128 8.62 12.12 9.32
C ASN A 128 7.92 11.06 10.17
N VAL A 129 7.98 9.80 9.74
CA VAL A 129 7.32 8.66 10.40
C VAL A 129 8.18 8.02 11.49
N ASN A 130 9.40 8.52 11.74
CA ASN A 130 10.23 7.99 12.81
C ASN A 130 9.73 8.45 14.20
N ASN A 131 9.76 7.55 15.17
CA ASN A 131 9.38 7.80 16.56
C ASN A 131 10.54 8.28 17.46
N SER A 132 11.76 8.41 16.91
CA SER A 132 12.92 8.96 17.61
C SER A 132 12.93 10.50 17.67
N SER A 133 13.78 11.05 18.53
CA SER A 133 14.02 12.50 18.67
C SER A 133 14.20 13.22 17.32
N THR A 134 13.79 14.49 17.26
CA THR A 134 13.83 15.33 16.04
C THR A 134 15.22 15.57 15.47
N THR A 135 16.27 15.29 16.24
CA THR A 135 17.69 15.34 15.84
C THR A 135 18.21 14.01 15.28
N SER A 136 17.40 12.96 15.31
CA SER A 136 17.73 11.63 14.80
C SER A 136 17.41 11.47 13.32
N GLN A 137 17.82 10.32 12.77
CA GLN A 137 17.51 9.85 11.43
C GLN A 137 16.04 10.11 11.06
N ARG A 138 15.79 10.86 9.98
CA ARG A 138 14.43 11.07 9.46
C ARG A 138 14.07 9.95 8.50
N ILE A 139 12.82 9.49 8.58
CA ILE A 139 12.28 8.41 7.78
C ILE A 139 11.02 8.93 7.10
N PHE A 140 10.94 8.76 5.79
CA PHE A 140 9.80 9.22 4.99
C PHE A 140 9.25 8.09 4.13
N ILE A 141 7.95 8.17 3.82
CA ILE A 141 7.31 7.29 2.84
C ILE A 141 7.59 7.84 1.44
N THR A 142 7.86 6.93 0.51
CA THR A 142 8.04 7.25 -0.91
C THR A 142 7.01 6.52 -1.75
N TYR A 143 6.75 7.01 -2.95
CA TYR A 143 5.96 6.30 -3.95
C TYR A 143 6.55 6.48 -5.34
N ARG A 144 6.23 5.54 -6.25
CA ARG A 144 6.44 5.71 -7.69
C ARG A 144 5.10 5.72 -8.39
N ARG A 145 4.88 6.74 -9.21
CA ARG A 145 3.71 6.83 -10.08
C ARG A 145 4.02 6.22 -11.45
N ALA A 146 3.07 5.51 -12.02
CA ALA A 146 3.19 5.02 -13.39
C ALA A 146 3.32 6.20 -14.37
N PRO A 147 4.08 6.04 -15.48
CA PRO A 147 4.04 7.00 -16.57
C PRO A 147 2.63 7.08 -17.19
N LEU A 148 2.34 8.21 -17.85
CA LEU A 148 1.05 8.42 -18.54
C LEU A 148 0.77 7.34 -19.60
N ILE A 149 1.80 6.95 -20.35
CA ILE A 149 1.76 5.88 -21.33
C ILE A 149 2.24 4.60 -20.65
N ARG A 150 1.32 3.65 -20.42
CA ARG A 150 1.62 2.40 -19.71
C ARG A 150 1.85 1.23 -20.68
N PRO A 151 2.88 0.39 -20.45
CA PRO A 151 2.92 -0.92 -21.06
C PRO A 151 1.78 -1.80 -20.52
N GLN A 152 1.23 -2.69 -21.35
CA GLN A 152 0.03 -3.48 -21.04
C GLN A 152 0.16 -4.38 -19.80
N ASN A 153 1.39 -4.66 -19.35
CA ASN A 153 1.71 -5.56 -18.23
C ASN A 153 2.14 -4.84 -16.94
N SER A 154 1.98 -3.51 -16.84
CA SER A 154 2.40 -2.79 -15.64
C SER A 154 1.50 -3.13 -14.44
N LEU A 155 2.11 -3.49 -13.31
CA LEU A 155 1.40 -3.66 -12.04
C LEU A 155 0.97 -2.31 -11.46
N ALA A 156 -0.06 -2.33 -10.62
CA ALA A 156 -0.54 -1.18 -9.87
C ALA A 156 -0.75 -1.59 -8.41
N VAL A 157 -0.49 -0.66 -7.49
CA VAL A 157 -0.81 -0.84 -6.08
C VAL A 157 -2.33 -0.81 -5.94
N THR A 158 -2.91 -1.93 -5.51
CA THR A 158 -4.35 -2.09 -5.34
C THR A 158 -4.75 -2.15 -3.88
N ASP A 159 -3.84 -2.28 -2.93
CA ASP A 159 -4.16 -2.20 -1.51
C ASP A 159 -2.92 -1.86 -0.67
N ILE A 160 -3.14 -1.31 0.53
CA ILE A 160 -2.09 -0.97 1.48
C ILE A 160 -2.55 -1.41 2.87
N CYS A 161 -1.69 -2.14 3.57
CA CYS A 161 -1.86 -2.45 4.98
C CYS A 161 -0.63 -2.03 5.78
N VAL A 162 -0.85 -1.69 7.04
CA VAL A 162 0.23 -1.53 8.02
C VAL A 162 0.26 -2.79 8.88
N ILE A 163 1.46 -3.29 9.17
CA ILE A 163 1.67 -4.42 10.06
C ILE A 163 2.64 -4.05 11.18
N VAL A 164 2.45 -4.66 12.35
CA VAL A 164 3.31 -4.54 13.53
C VAL A 164 4.03 -5.86 13.73
N THR A 165 5.18 -6.00 13.06
CA THR A 165 5.99 -7.23 13.09
C THR A 165 6.47 -7.60 14.50
N SER A 166 6.67 -6.63 15.39
CA SER A 166 7.03 -6.85 16.79
C SER A 166 5.92 -7.53 17.62
N LYS A 167 4.68 -7.54 17.11
CA LYS A 167 3.54 -8.27 17.67
C LYS A 167 3.27 -9.59 16.94
N GLY A 168 4.18 -10.01 16.06
CA GLY A 168 4.07 -11.26 15.31
C GLY A 168 3.18 -11.16 14.07
N GLU A 169 2.74 -9.97 13.66
CA GLU A 169 1.98 -9.81 12.43
C GLU A 169 2.85 -10.07 11.19
N THR A 170 2.26 -10.76 10.22
CA THR A 170 2.86 -11.00 8.90
C THR A 170 2.03 -10.30 7.82
N PRO A 171 2.64 -9.95 6.67
CA PRO A 171 1.90 -9.42 5.53
C PRO A 171 0.78 -10.38 5.12
N PRO A 172 -0.44 -9.89 4.82
CA PRO A 172 -1.50 -10.72 4.28
C PRO A 172 -1.11 -11.37 2.95
N HIS A 173 -1.84 -12.42 2.55
CA HIS A 173 -1.61 -13.09 1.28
C HIS A 173 -1.68 -12.09 0.10
N THR A 174 -0.76 -12.21 -0.87
CA THR A 174 -0.57 -11.29 -2.03
C THR A 174 0.02 -9.89 -1.75
N PHE A 175 0.36 -9.55 -0.50
CA PHE A 175 1.02 -8.27 -0.20
C PHE A 175 2.55 -8.39 -0.31
N CYS A 176 3.18 -7.37 -0.88
CA CYS A 176 4.63 -7.19 -0.81
C CYS A 176 4.99 -6.38 0.45
N LYS A 177 5.85 -6.94 1.30
CA LYS A 177 6.35 -6.24 2.49
C LYS A 177 7.45 -5.25 2.08
N VAL A 178 7.31 -3.99 2.50
CA VAL A 178 8.45 -3.07 2.51
C VAL A 178 9.33 -3.44 3.70
N ASP A 179 10.50 -4.02 3.44
CA ASP A 179 11.39 -4.54 4.48
C ASP A 179 12.27 -3.43 5.09
N LYS A 180 11.61 -2.44 5.71
CA LYS A 180 12.23 -1.32 6.43
C LYS A 180 11.51 -1.08 7.75
N ASN A 181 12.27 -0.75 8.79
CA ASN A 181 11.71 -0.41 10.09
C ASN A 181 11.43 1.10 10.19
N LEU A 182 10.16 1.47 10.36
CA LEU A 182 9.74 2.87 10.52
C LEU A 182 10.10 3.45 11.90
N ASN A 183 10.36 2.60 12.89
CA ASN A 183 10.63 2.97 14.27
C ASN A 183 12.07 2.62 14.64
N CYS A 184 12.95 3.62 14.57
CA CYS A 184 14.36 3.47 14.93
C CYS A 184 14.69 4.08 16.31
N GLY A 185 13.69 4.54 17.06
CA GLY A 185 13.83 4.85 18.49
C GLY A 185 13.98 3.54 19.29
N MET A 186 14.78 3.59 20.38
CA MET A 186 15.21 2.47 21.24
C MET A 186 14.26 1.26 21.26
N VAL A 187 14.79 0.10 20.87
CA VAL A 187 14.31 -1.23 21.28
C VAL A 187 14.80 -1.48 22.71
#